data_AF-A0AAU9Z037-F1
#
_entry.id   AF-A0AAU9Z037-F1
#
_cell.length_a   1.000
_cell.length_b   1.000
_cell.length_c   1.000
_cell.angle_alpha   90.00
_cell.angle_beta   90.00
_cell.angle_gamma   90.00
#
_symmetry.space_group_name_H-M   'P 1'
#
loop_
_entity.id
_entity.type
_entity.pdbx_description
1 polymer ?
#
loop_
_entity_poly.entity_id
_entity_poly.type
_entity_poly.pdbx_seq_one_letter_code
_entity_poly.pdbx_strand_id
1 'polypeptide(L)' 'MEADFQVCSNCKRNVASVHFALHEAYCLRFLVICPECEEPIPKSKMKEHTQAEHQQGREMYLLKEKPIVITANK' A
#
# COMPACT_ATOMS: atom_id res chain seq x y z
N MET A 1 34.74 4.60 -3.08
CA MET A 1 34.33 3.53 -2.15
C MET A 1 33.20 2.81 -2.85
N GLU A 2 33.47 1.63 -3.39
CA GLU A 2 32.42 0.83 -4.04
C GLU A 2 31.37 0.50 -2.98
N ALA A 3 30.10 0.83 -3.25
CA ALA A 3 29.01 0.47 -2.36
C ALA A 3 28.72 -1.01 -2.56
N ASP A 4 28.93 -1.82 -1.52
CA ASP A 4 28.51 -3.22 -1.51
C ASP A 4 26.99 -3.30 -1.32
N PHE A 5 26.34 -4.24 -2.02
CA PHE A 5 24.89 -4.41 -2.01
C PHE A 5 24.50 -5.86 -1.74
N GLN A 6 23.38 -6.03 -1.05
CA GLN A 6 22.76 -7.32 -0.77
C GLN A 6 21.30 -7.31 -1.20
N VAL A 7 20.81 -8.46 -1.67
CA VAL A 7 19.40 -8.63 -2.07
C VAL A 7 18.58 -9.05 -0.86
N CYS A 8 17.57 -8.25 -0.51
CA CYS A 8 16.63 -8.62 0.55
C CYS A 8 15.75 -9.79 0.12
N SER A 9 15.73 -10.88 0.89
CA SER A 9 14.91 -12.05 0.59
C SER A 9 13.40 -11.78 0.66
N ASN A 10 12.96 -10.81 1.47
CA ASN A 10 11.54 -10.47 1.64
C ASN A 10 11.00 -9.56 0.52
N CYS A 11 11.68 -8.44 0.23
CA CYS A 11 11.20 -7.47 -0.78
C CYS A 11 11.93 -7.49 -2.12
N LYS A 12 12.91 -8.40 -2.30
CA LYS A 12 13.69 -8.59 -3.54
C LYS A 12 14.49 -7.38 -4.03
N ARG A 13 14.62 -6.32 -3.23
CA ARG A 13 15.41 -5.12 -3.58
C ARG A 13 16.88 -5.27 -3.21
N ASN A 14 17.73 -4.62 -4.01
CA ASN A 14 19.13 -4.36 -3.67
C ASN A 14 19.20 -3.28 -2.59
N VAL A 15 19.92 -3.57 -1.52
CA VAL A 15 20.09 -2.68 -0.36
C VAL A 15 21.59 -2.60 -0.07
N ALA A 16 22.10 -1.40 0.18
CA ALA A 16 23.50 -1.23 0.55
C ALA A 16 23.80 -2.05 1.81
N SER A 17 24.89 -2.81 1.81
CA SER A 17 25.23 -3.76 2.87
C SER A 17 25.33 -3.09 4.24
N VAL A 18 25.79 -1.82 4.27
CA VAL A 18 25.84 -0.97 5.48
C VAL A 18 24.48 -0.70 6.13
N HIS A 19 23.39 -0.84 5.38
CA HIS A 19 22.02 -0.62 5.85
C HIS A 19 21.18 -1.91 5.86
N PHE A 20 21.77 -3.05 5.48
CA PHE A 20 21.02 -4.29 5.25
C PHE A 20 20.33 -4.81 6.51
N ALA A 21 21.02 -4.87 7.65
CA ALA A 21 20.44 -5.37 8.90
C ALA A 21 19.22 -4.54 9.36
N LEU A 22 19.30 -3.21 9.25
CA LEU A 22 18.19 -2.32 9.56
C LEU A 22 17.03 -2.53 8.59
N HIS A 23 17.34 -2.58 7.29
CA HIS A 23 16.35 -2.85 6.25
C HIS A 23 15.66 -4.20 6.48
N GLU A 24 16.40 -5.27 6.73
CA GLU A 24 15.87 -6.63 6.91
C GLU A 24 14.89 -6.70 8.07
N ALA A 25 15.26 -6.14 9.23
CA ALA A 25 14.38 -6.06 10.39
C ALA A 25 13.10 -5.26 10.10
N TYR A 26 13.21 -4.11 9.44
CA TYR A 26 12.06 -3.30 9.04
C TYR A 26 11.17 -4.04 8.04
N CYS A 27 11.79 -4.59 7.00
CA CYS A 27 11.15 -5.24 5.87
C CYS A 27 10.35 -6.45 6.35
N LEU A 28 10.95 -7.34 7.14
CA LEU A 28 10.29 -8.52 7.68
C LEU A 28 9.10 -8.15 8.58
N ARG A 29 9.27 -7.13 9.42
CA ARG A 29 8.24 -6.74 10.40
C ARG A 29 7.07 -6.01 9.73
N PHE A 30 7.35 -5.08 8.83
CA PHE A 30 6.38 -4.07 8.40
C PHE A 30 5.98 -4.15 6.93
N LEU A 31 6.74 -4.81 6.07
CA LEU A 31 6.41 -4.92 4.66
C LEU A 31 5.79 -6.29 4.32
N VAL A 32 4.97 -6.29 3.28
CA VAL A 32 4.31 -7.45 2.67
C VAL A 32 4.29 -7.23 1.16
N ILE A 33 4.46 -8.29 0.38
CA ILE A 33 4.34 -8.22 -1.08
C ILE A 33 2.86 -8.28 -1.46
N CYS A 34 2.40 -7.34 -2.29
CA CYS A 34 1.08 -7.40 -2.89
C CYS A 34 1.00 -8.60 -3.84
N PRO A 35 0.00 -9.49 -3.72
CA PRO A 35 -0.11 -10.66 -4.58
C PRO A 35 -0.54 -10.34 -6.02
N GLU A 36 -1.04 -9.13 -6.29
CA GLU A 36 -1.56 -8.74 -7.60
C GLU A 36 -0.50 -8.05 -8.46
N CYS A 37 0.27 -7.13 -7.87
CA CYS A 37 1.27 -6.33 -8.59
C CYS A 37 2.72 -6.57 -8.12
N GLU A 38 2.93 -7.47 -7.14
CA GLU A 38 4.23 -7.83 -6.57
C GLU A 38 4.98 -6.66 -5.89
N GLU A 39 4.30 -5.54 -5.64
CA GLU A 39 4.92 -4.40 -4.96
C GLU A 39 5.05 -4.65 -3.44
N PRO A 40 6.17 -4.22 -2.83
CA PRO A 40 6.34 -4.27 -1.39
C PRO A 40 5.62 -3.10 -0.70
N ILE A 41 4.53 -3.41 0.02
CA ILE A 41 3.64 -2.45 0.68
C ILE A 41 3.76 -2.57 2.21
N PRO A 42 3.72 -1.45 2.97
CA PRO A 42 3.55 -1.52 4.42
C PRO A 42 2.26 -2.26 4.79
N LYS A 43 2.33 -3.19 5.75
CA LYS A 43 1.18 -3.99 6.21
C LYS A 43 -0.02 -3.12 6.60
N SER A 44 0.23 -1.97 7.23
CA SER A 44 -0.81 -1.01 7.62
C SER A 44 -1.50 -0.32 6.43
N LYS A 45 -0.91 -0.37 5.23
CA LYS A 45 -1.36 0.32 4.02
C LYS A 45 -1.89 -0.61 2.93
N MET A 46 -1.81 -1.93 3.11
CA MET A 46 -2.26 -2.90 2.10
C MET A 46 -3.73 -2.70 1.70
N LYS A 47 -4.62 -2.43 2.67
CA LYS A 47 -6.03 -2.19 2.37
C LYS A 47 -6.23 -0.96 1.46
N GLU A 48 -5.59 0.16 1.80
CA GLU A 48 -5.66 1.39 1.00
C GLU A 48 -5.10 1.15 -0.40
N HIS A 49 -3.96 0.45 -0.51
CA HIS A 49 -3.34 0.07 -1.77
C HIS A 49 -4.27 -0.77 -2.65
N THR A 50 -4.85 -1.85 -2.12
CA THR A 50 -5.79 -2.69 -2.89
C THR A 50 -7.00 -1.87 -3.36
N GLN A 51 -7.53 -0.97 -2.52
CA GLN A 51 -8.67 -0.12 -2.90
C GLN A 51 -8.34 0.89 -4.01
N ALA A 52 -7.13 1.46 -3.99
CA ALA A 52 -6.72 2.48 -4.97
C ALA A 52 -6.27 1.85 -6.30
N GLU A 53 -5.49 0.77 -6.23
CA GLU A 53 -4.74 0.26 -7.39
C GLU A 53 -5.38 -1.00 -8.01
N HIS A 54 -6.20 -1.75 -7.24
CA HIS A 54 -6.67 -3.09 -7.65
C HIS A 54 -8.19 -3.28 -7.55
N GLN A 55 -8.90 -2.40 -6.86
CA GLN A 55 -10.35 -2.45 -6.81
C GLN A 55 -10.93 -1.89 -8.12
N GLN A 56 -11.11 -2.78 -9.11
CA GLN A 56 -11.91 -2.47 -10.28
C GLN A 56 -13.38 -2.26 -9.88
N GLY A 57 -13.83 -1.00 -9.96
CA GLY A 57 -15.24 -0.64 -10.07
C GLY A 57 -16.13 -1.00 -8.89
N ARG A 58 -16.12 -0.14 -7.86
CA ARG A 58 -17.22 0.16 -6.92
C ARG A 58 -16.61 1.08 -5.86
N GLU A 59 -16.66 2.40 -6.02
CA GLU A 59 -17.69 3.21 -5.37
C GLU A 59 -17.71 4.62 -5.96
N MET A 60 -18.54 4.84 -6.99
CA MET A 60 -19.01 6.18 -7.36
C MET A 60 -20.55 6.23 -7.33
N TYR A 61 -21.19 5.44 -6.47
CA TYR A 61 -22.65 5.42 -6.35
C TYR A 61 -23.19 5.68 -4.94
N LEU A 62 -22.35 5.84 -3.90
CA LEU A 62 -22.84 5.97 -2.51
C LEU A 62 -22.78 7.37 -1.89
N LEU A 63 -22.43 8.42 -2.66
CA LEU A 63 -22.30 9.79 -2.11
C LEU A 63 -23.28 10.84 -2.65
N LYS A 64 -24.32 10.50 -3.44
CA LYS A 64 -25.25 11.52 -3.96
C LYS A 64 -26.76 11.29 -3.75
N GLU A 65 -27.17 10.33 -2.92
CA GLU A 65 -28.56 10.22 -2.45
C GLU A 65 -28.74 10.72 -1.02
N LYS A 66 -28.22 11.91 -0.70
CA LYS A 66 -28.82 12.68 0.40
C LYS A 66 -30.06 13.35 -0.17
N PRO A 67 -31.30 12.94 0.18
CA PRO A 67 -32.47 13.67 -0.24
C PRO A 67 -32.35 15.08 0.33
N ILE A 68 -32.25 16.06 -0.55
CA ILE A 68 -32.56 17.45 -0.22
C ILE A 68 -34.04 17.40 0.13
N VAL A 69 -34.34 17.32 1.42
CA VAL A 69 -35.68 17.49 1.96
C VAL A 69 -36.14 18.88 1.54
N ILE A 70 -36.94 18.93 0.48
CA ILE A 70 -37.70 20.12 0.11
C ILE A 70 -38.85 20.18 1.11
N THR A 71 -38.60 20.73 2.30
CA THR A 71 -39.71 21.19 3.14
C THR A 71 -40.23 22.48 2.51
N ALA A 72 -41.12 22.34 1.54
CA ALA A 72 -42.11 23.36 1.25
C ALA A 72 -42.98 23.47 2.50
N ASN A 73 -42.98 24.62 3.15
CA ASN A 73 -44.04 24.94 4.11
C ASN A 73 -44.27 26.45 4.14
N LYS A 74 -45.43 26.81 3.57
CA LYS A 74 -46.32 27.95 3.79
C LYS A 74 -45.73 29.35 3.89
#